data_AF-A0A6J5F6K8-F1
#
_entry.id   AF-A0A6J5F6K8-F1
#
_cell.length_a   1.000
_cell.length_b   1.000
_cell.length_c   1.000
_cell.angle_alpha   90.00
_cell.angle_beta   90.00
_cell.angle_gamma   90.00
#
_symmetry.space_group_name_H-M   'P 1'
#
loop_
_entity.id
_entity.type
_entity.pdbx_description
1 polymer ?
#
loop_
_entity_poly.entity_id
_entity_poly.type
_entity_poly.pdbx_seq_one_letter_code
_entity_poly.pdbx_strand_id
1 'polypeptide(L)'
;MKTACAVCKWFDQPTRVVCEIQMTSENIGLGTTVGRGIVALMCATTALLLQPDGAFAQEVGEPAAEVARSGSASGIPACSACHGSAGEGNPAVGYPRLAGLPALYLEQQLTELADGTRNNPMMSPIAKLLSTGDRTALAGFYASMPAPQTPNSPSAAKTRNDVGERIALRGNWAEGVPACVSCHGSNGSGVGDVFPPLAGQSAIYIRNQISAWKYGKRAPGPLGLMSTIARKLSDAEAVGVADYFAAQSPVAKGETP
;
A
#
# COMPACT_ATOMS: atom_id res chain seq x y z
N MET A 1 38.60 35.23 3.40
CA MET A 1 37.39 34.38 3.42
C MET A 1 36.17 35.25 3.65
N LYS A 2 35.32 35.44 2.64
CA LYS A 2 34.03 36.14 2.82
C LYS A 2 32.91 35.12 2.72
N THR A 3 32.12 35.06 3.77
CA THR A 3 30.95 34.20 3.96
C THR A 3 29.83 34.65 3.02
N ALA A 4 29.27 33.73 2.24
CA ALA A 4 28.02 33.95 1.52
C ALA A 4 26.87 33.37 2.35
N CYS A 5 25.96 34.22 2.83
CA CYS A 5 24.69 33.82 3.40
C CYS A 5 23.67 33.68 2.27
N ALA A 6 23.10 32.48 2.10
CA ALA A 6 21.91 32.29 1.29
C ALA A 6 20.67 32.63 2.14
N VAL A 7 19.82 33.55 1.64
CA VAL A 7 18.52 33.85 2.23
C VAL A 7 17.47 33.06 1.45
N CYS A 8 16.94 31.98 2.03
CA CYS A 8 15.82 31.24 1.46
C CYS A 8 14.50 31.94 1.83
N LYS A 9 13.76 32.45 0.84
CA LYS A 9 12.34 32.80 1.01
C LYS A 9 11.48 31.59 0.68
N TRP A 10 10.63 31.21 1.61
CA TRP A 10 9.66 30.12 1.46
C TRP A 10 8.45 30.59 0.67
N PHE A 11 8.14 29.90 -0.44
CA PHE A 11 6.86 30.00 -1.14
C PHE A 11 6.07 28.70 -0.93
N ASP A 12 4.79 28.86 -0.66
CA ASP A 12 3.81 27.86 -0.26
C ASP A 12 3.35 26.99 -1.44
N GLN A 13 4.09 25.93 -1.81
CA GLN A 13 3.64 24.76 -2.59
C GLN A 13 4.58 23.54 -2.36
N PRO A 14 4.08 22.29 -2.19
CA PRO A 14 4.89 21.21 -1.60
C PRO A 14 5.69 20.30 -2.56
N THR A 15 5.93 20.62 -3.84
CA THR A 15 6.57 19.61 -4.74
C THR A 15 7.62 20.07 -5.75
N ARG A 16 8.14 21.31 -5.71
CA ARG A 16 9.29 21.67 -6.58
C ARG A 16 10.29 22.60 -5.91
N VAL A 17 11.50 22.08 -5.68
CA VAL A 17 12.70 22.91 -5.48
C VAL A 17 13.28 23.18 -6.87
N VAL A 18 13.13 24.41 -7.36
CA VAL A 18 13.84 24.88 -8.55
C VAL A 18 15.05 25.68 -8.06
N CYS A 19 16.25 25.14 -8.26
CA CYS A 19 17.49 25.88 -8.03
C CYS A 19 17.88 26.54 -9.36
N GLU A 20 17.55 27.81 -9.53
CA GLU A 20 17.92 28.58 -10.71
C GLU A 20 19.32 29.16 -10.49
N ILE A 21 20.31 28.62 -11.19
CA ILE A 21 21.68 29.17 -11.23
C ILE A 21 21.67 30.31 -12.25
N GLN A 22 21.61 31.56 -11.78
CA GLN A 22 21.84 32.71 -12.65
C GLN A 22 23.34 32.88 -12.89
N MET A 23 23.80 32.59 -14.10
CA MET A 23 25.10 33.03 -14.61
C MET A 23 24.91 34.32 -15.40
N THR A 24 25.56 35.39 -14.97
CA THR A 24 25.63 36.66 -15.71
C THR A 24 26.66 36.55 -16.83
N SER A 25 26.26 36.66 -18.09
CA SER A 25 27.17 36.78 -19.23
C SER A 25 27.52 38.25 -19.48
N GLU A 26 28.82 38.56 -19.46
CA GLU A 26 29.37 39.84 -19.91
C GLU A 26 29.65 39.82 -21.41
N ASN A 27 29.33 40.94 -22.07
CA ASN A 27 29.62 41.27 -23.47
C ASN A 27 31.12 41.50 -23.69
N ILE A 28 31.70 40.91 -24.74
CA ILE A 28 32.90 41.45 -25.42
C ILE A 28 32.73 41.25 -26.93
N GLY A 29 32.96 42.32 -27.69
CA GLY A 29 32.83 42.36 -29.15
C GLY A 29 34.15 42.36 -29.93
N LEU A 30 33.97 42.64 -31.24
CA LEU A 30 34.91 42.96 -32.32
C LEU A 30 35.67 41.83 -33.03
N GLY A 31 35.61 41.82 -34.37
CA GLY A 31 36.67 41.23 -35.22
C GLY A 31 36.30 40.77 -36.64
N THR A 32 36.11 41.72 -37.57
CA THR A 32 36.62 41.77 -38.97
C THR A 32 36.58 40.57 -39.96
N THR A 33 35.93 40.85 -41.11
CA THR A 33 36.32 40.67 -42.54
C THR A 33 36.42 39.30 -43.25
N VAL A 34 35.59 39.21 -44.30
CA VAL A 34 35.84 38.78 -45.72
C VAL A 34 36.11 37.30 -46.03
N GLY A 35 35.27 36.73 -46.89
CA GLY A 35 35.58 35.52 -47.66
C GLY A 35 34.39 35.01 -48.48
N ARG A 36 34.21 35.54 -49.69
CA ARG A 36 33.30 34.99 -50.72
C ARG A 36 33.73 33.56 -51.05
N GLY A 37 32.83 32.59 -50.87
CA GLY A 37 33.00 31.22 -51.32
C GLY A 37 31.64 30.56 -51.52
N ILE A 38 31.17 30.58 -52.76
CA ILE A 38 30.00 29.83 -53.21
C ILE A 38 30.40 28.36 -53.20
N VAL A 39 29.89 27.59 -52.24
CA VAL A 39 29.90 26.12 -52.29
C VAL A 39 28.45 25.67 -52.16
N ALA A 40 27.84 25.40 -53.30
CA ALA A 40 26.61 24.64 -53.38
C ALA A 40 26.94 23.20 -52.94
N LEU A 41 26.63 22.87 -51.69
CA LEU A 41 26.69 21.50 -51.21
C LEU A 41 25.26 21.02 -50.91
N MET A 42 24.94 19.94 -51.59
CA MET A 42 23.63 19.33 -51.74
C MET A 42 22.94 19.08 -50.41
N CYS A 43 21.71 19.59 -50.31
CA CYS A 43 20.75 19.27 -49.26
C CYS A 43 20.32 17.80 -49.43
N ALA A 44 21.09 16.86 -48.89
CA ALA A 44 20.62 15.50 -48.68
C ALA A 44 19.79 15.51 -47.40
N THR A 45 18.49 15.76 -47.54
CA THR A 45 17.50 15.61 -46.48
C THR A 45 17.34 14.13 -46.14
N THR A 46 18.25 13.58 -45.33
CA THR A 46 17.94 12.39 -44.54
C THR A 46 16.86 12.80 -43.54
N ALA A 47 15.61 12.54 -43.88
CA ALA A 47 14.49 12.58 -42.95
C ALA A 47 14.74 11.47 -41.91
N LEU A 48 15.48 11.81 -40.85
CA LEU A 48 15.58 11.01 -39.65
C LEU A 48 14.19 11.03 -39.02
N LEU A 49 13.44 9.94 -39.21
CA LEU A 49 12.18 9.68 -38.53
C LEU A 49 12.49 9.65 -37.03
N LEU A 50 12.31 10.78 -36.35
CA LEU A 50 12.12 10.81 -34.90
C LEU A 50 10.84 10.03 -34.62
N GLN A 51 10.97 8.73 -34.38
CA GLN A 51 9.92 7.99 -33.72
C GLN A 51 9.81 8.60 -32.32
N PRO A 52 8.63 9.11 -31.91
CA PRO A 52 8.45 9.49 -30.52
C PRO A 52 8.69 8.24 -29.68
N ASP A 53 9.73 8.30 -28.83
CA ASP A 53 9.94 7.31 -27.79
C ASP A 53 8.60 7.10 -27.08
N GLY A 54 8.15 5.85 -27.05
CA GLY A 54 6.84 5.47 -26.55
C GLY A 54 6.63 6.04 -25.16
N ALA A 55 5.84 7.11 -25.08
CA ALA A 55 5.24 7.54 -23.84
C ALA A 55 4.35 6.37 -23.40
N PHE A 56 4.80 5.63 -22.37
CA PHE A 56 3.94 4.73 -21.63
C PHE A 56 2.73 5.56 -21.19
N ALA A 57 1.60 5.40 -21.87
CA ALA A 57 0.34 5.96 -21.44
C ALA A 57 0.06 5.35 -20.07
N GLN A 58 0.27 6.14 -19.02
CA GLN A 58 -0.14 5.75 -17.68
C GLN A 58 -1.66 5.58 -17.74
N GLU A 59 -2.16 4.36 -17.57
CA GLU A 59 -3.59 4.10 -17.45
C GLU A 59 -4.13 5.03 -16.36
N VAL A 60 -4.85 6.07 -16.77
CA VAL A 60 -5.48 7.00 -15.85
C VAL A 60 -6.65 6.23 -15.26
N GLY A 61 -6.45 5.70 -14.06
CA GLY A 61 -7.50 5.00 -13.30
C GLY A 61 -8.68 5.93 -13.02
N GLU A 62 -9.84 5.33 -12.79
CA GLU A 62 -11.06 6.02 -12.38
C GLU A 62 -10.84 6.73 -11.02
N PRO A 63 -11.58 7.80 -10.72
CA PRO A 63 -11.45 8.49 -9.43
C PRO A 63 -11.72 7.52 -8.27
N ALA A 64 -10.69 7.16 -7.51
CA ALA A 64 -10.78 6.12 -6.47
C ALA A 64 -11.90 6.35 -5.45
N ALA A 65 -12.16 7.61 -5.08
CA ALA A 65 -13.20 7.95 -4.14
C ALA A 65 -14.62 7.70 -4.70
N GLU A 66 -14.80 7.81 -6.02
CA GLU A 66 -16.07 7.49 -6.70
C GLU A 66 -16.25 5.98 -6.76
N VAL A 67 -15.24 5.26 -7.27
CA VAL A 67 -15.25 3.79 -7.34
C VAL A 67 -15.50 3.16 -5.96
N ALA A 68 -14.83 3.67 -4.93
CA ALA A 68 -14.99 3.16 -3.58
C ALA A 68 -16.40 3.35 -3.02
N ARG A 69 -17.08 4.47 -3.34
CA ARG A 69 -18.39 4.81 -2.75
C ARG A 69 -19.57 4.34 -3.58
N SER A 70 -19.47 4.44 -4.90
CA SER A 70 -20.59 4.28 -5.84
C SER A 70 -20.31 3.22 -6.91
N GLY A 71 -19.06 2.79 -7.07
CA GLY A 71 -18.63 1.96 -8.20
C GLY A 71 -18.23 2.80 -9.41
N SER A 72 -18.05 2.15 -10.56
CA SER A 72 -17.64 2.81 -11.80
C SER A 72 -18.65 2.57 -12.93
N ALA A 73 -18.62 3.43 -13.95
CA ALA A 73 -19.36 3.20 -15.19
C ALA A 73 -18.91 1.91 -15.92
N SER A 74 -17.66 1.48 -15.68
CA SER A 74 -17.06 0.26 -16.22
C SER A 74 -17.51 -1.02 -15.51
N GLY A 75 -18.48 -0.94 -14.60
CA GLY A 75 -19.08 -2.11 -13.93
C GLY A 75 -18.35 -2.57 -12.67
N ILE A 76 -17.30 -1.87 -12.22
CA ILE A 76 -16.70 -2.10 -10.90
C ILE A 76 -17.74 -1.75 -9.82
N PRO A 77 -18.12 -2.69 -8.94
CA PRO A 77 -19.08 -2.41 -7.87
C PRO A 77 -18.47 -1.49 -6.79
N ALA A 78 -19.33 -0.77 -6.07
CA ALA A 78 -18.92 0.04 -4.93
C ALA A 78 -18.21 -0.82 -3.86
N CYS A 79 -16.97 -0.47 -3.55
CA CYS A 79 -16.20 -1.17 -2.51
C CYS A 79 -16.88 -1.07 -1.13
N SER A 80 -17.51 0.07 -0.86
CA SER A 80 -18.26 0.39 0.35
C SER A 80 -19.41 -0.57 0.63
N ALA A 81 -19.98 -1.21 -0.40
CA ALA A 81 -21.08 -2.16 -0.25
C ALA A 81 -20.70 -3.38 0.60
N CYS A 82 -19.40 -3.71 0.69
CA CYS A 82 -18.90 -4.81 1.52
C CYS A 82 -17.90 -4.32 2.58
N HIS A 83 -17.04 -3.36 2.24
CA HIS A 83 -16.00 -2.87 3.15
C HIS A 83 -16.42 -1.67 3.99
N GLY A 84 -17.67 -1.23 3.90
CA GLY A 84 -18.18 -0.10 4.66
C GLY A 84 -17.80 1.26 4.05
N SER A 85 -18.56 2.29 4.39
CA SER A 85 -18.40 3.62 3.80
C SER A 85 -17.12 4.33 4.28
N ALA A 86 -16.61 3.94 5.44
CA ALA A 86 -15.36 4.39 6.01
C ALA A 86 -14.26 3.32 5.89
N GLY A 87 -14.44 2.27 5.08
CA GLY A 87 -13.46 1.19 4.93
C GLY A 87 -13.29 0.35 6.20
N GLU A 88 -14.27 0.37 7.11
CA GLU A 88 -14.26 -0.30 8.41
C GLU A 88 -14.42 -1.82 8.33
N GLY A 89 -14.84 -2.34 7.18
CA GLY A 89 -15.16 -3.74 6.98
C GLY A 89 -16.53 -4.12 7.58
N ASN A 90 -16.81 -5.41 7.59
CA ASN A 90 -17.98 -5.98 8.25
C ASN A 90 -17.55 -7.21 9.04
N PRO A 91 -17.22 -7.04 10.34
CA PRO A 91 -16.69 -8.12 11.16
C PRO A 91 -17.61 -9.33 11.27
N ALA A 92 -18.94 -9.14 11.22
CA ALA A 92 -19.92 -10.21 11.37
C ALA A 92 -19.88 -11.25 10.23
N VAL A 93 -19.44 -10.84 9.04
CA VAL A 93 -19.32 -11.71 7.86
C VAL A 93 -17.87 -11.89 7.39
N GLY A 94 -16.91 -11.26 8.07
CA GLY A 94 -15.48 -11.38 7.77
C GLY A 94 -15.00 -10.53 6.59
N TYR A 95 -15.72 -9.47 6.23
CA TYR A 95 -15.19 -8.48 5.29
C TYR A 95 -14.14 -7.64 6.02
N PRO A 96 -12.90 -7.57 5.50
CA PRO A 96 -11.81 -6.93 6.20
C PRO A 96 -11.95 -5.41 6.22
N ARG A 97 -11.44 -4.80 7.30
CA ARG A 97 -11.07 -3.39 7.34
C ARG A 97 -10.02 -3.11 6.26
N LEU A 98 -10.24 -2.06 5.49
CA LEU A 98 -9.31 -1.50 4.51
C LEU A 98 -8.70 -0.17 4.98
N ALA A 99 -9.49 0.64 5.69
CA ALA A 99 -9.09 1.97 6.11
C ALA A 99 -7.86 1.95 7.02
N GLY A 100 -6.82 2.70 6.66
CA GLY A 100 -5.57 2.79 7.41
C GLY A 100 -4.67 1.56 7.26
N LEU A 101 -4.91 0.68 6.29
CA LEU A 101 -3.89 -0.29 5.87
C LEU A 101 -2.83 0.39 4.99
N PRO A 102 -1.58 -0.11 4.97
CA PRO A 102 -0.54 0.47 4.11
C PRO A 102 -0.94 0.40 2.63
N ALA A 103 -0.66 1.47 1.88
CA ALA A 103 -1.06 1.57 0.47
C ALA A 103 -0.40 0.46 -0.37
N LEU A 104 0.91 0.26 -0.22
CA LEU A 104 1.62 -0.78 -0.96
C LEU A 104 1.12 -2.19 -0.61
N TYR A 105 0.75 -2.43 0.65
CA TYR A 105 0.11 -3.68 1.04
C TYR A 105 -1.22 -3.87 0.30
N LEU A 106 -2.10 -2.87 0.32
CA LEU A 106 -3.42 -2.93 -0.34
C LEU A 106 -3.29 -3.13 -1.84
N GLU A 107 -2.39 -2.39 -2.50
CA GLU A 107 -2.12 -2.52 -3.94
C GLU A 107 -1.65 -3.93 -4.27
N GLN A 108 -0.69 -4.46 -3.50
CA GLN A 108 -0.22 -5.84 -3.66
C GLN A 108 -1.36 -6.84 -3.48
N GLN A 109 -2.24 -6.65 -2.49
CA GLN A 109 -3.38 -7.55 -2.28
C GLN A 109 -4.35 -7.53 -3.46
N LEU A 110 -4.66 -6.35 -4.02
CA LEU A 110 -5.53 -6.23 -5.18
C LEU A 110 -4.89 -6.83 -6.44
N THR A 111 -3.60 -6.63 -6.62
CA THR A 111 -2.85 -7.22 -7.74
C THR A 111 -2.83 -8.74 -7.67
N GLU A 112 -2.52 -9.32 -6.51
CA GLU A 112 -2.55 -10.78 -6.33
C GLU A 112 -3.97 -11.36 -6.52
N LEU A 113 -5.01 -10.61 -6.16
CA LEU A 113 -6.40 -11.02 -6.41
C LEU A 113 -6.77 -10.97 -7.89
N ALA A 114 -6.25 -9.98 -8.62
CA ALA A 114 -6.47 -9.80 -10.05
C ALA A 114 -5.75 -10.86 -10.88
N ASP A 115 -4.48 -11.15 -10.56
CA ASP A 115 -3.65 -12.12 -11.29
C ASP A 115 -3.88 -13.59 -10.87
N GLY A 116 -4.56 -13.81 -9.75
CA GLY A 116 -4.91 -15.14 -9.24
C GLY A 116 -3.86 -15.77 -8.30
N THR A 117 -2.78 -15.06 -7.98
CA THR A 117 -1.81 -15.44 -6.93
C THR A 117 -2.51 -15.57 -5.58
N ARG A 118 -3.48 -14.70 -5.31
CA ARG A 118 -4.40 -14.79 -4.18
C ARG A 118 -5.80 -15.05 -4.71
N ASN A 119 -6.41 -16.15 -4.27
CA ASN A 119 -7.76 -16.52 -4.69
C ASN A 119 -8.78 -16.21 -3.60
N ASN A 120 -9.83 -15.46 -3.95
CA ASN A 120 -11.01 -15.26 -3.13
C ASN A 120 -12.24 -15.20 -4.04
N PRO A 121 -13.24 -16.11 -3.88
CA PRO A 121 -14.39 -16.16 -4.78
C PRO A 121 -15.19 -14.86 -4.90
N MET A 122 -15.17 -14.01 -3.86
CA MET A 122 -15.88 -12.73 -3.85
C MET A 122 -15.03 -11.61 -4.45
N MET A 123 -13.77 -11.48 -4.01
CA MET A 123 -12.93 -10.34 -4.39
C MET A 123 -12.15 -10.53 -5.69
N SER A 124 -11.82 -11.76 -6.10
CA SER A 124 -11.05 -11.99 -7.33
C SER A 124 -11.78 -11.49 -8.59
N PRO A 125 -13.11 -11.71 -8.78
CA PRO A 125 -13.83 -11.14 -9.92
C PRO A 125 -13.80 -9.61 -9.95
N ILE A 126 -13.91 -8.97 -8.78
CA ILE A 126 -13.87 -7.50 -8.65
C ILE A 126 -12.47 -6.98 -8.99
N ALA A 127 -11.43 -7.58 -8.41
CA ALA A 127 -10.05 -7.16 -8.63
C ALA A 127 -9.62 -7.29 -10.10
N LYS A 128 -10.13 -8.29 -10.82
CA LYS A 128 -9.89 -8.48 -12.26
C LYS A 128 -10.45 -7.38 -13.16
N LEU A 129 -11.46 -6.63 -12.68
CA LEU A 129 -12.00 -5.48 -13.40
C LEU A 129 -11.16 -4.21 -13.20
N LEU A 130 -10.25 -4.21 -12.23
CA LEU A 130 -9.44 -3.04 -11.90
C LEU A 130 -8.20 -2.96 -12.80
N SER A 131 -8.03 -1.80 -13.45
CA SER A 131 -6.75 -1.44 -14.06
C SER A 131 -5.64 -1.36 -13.01
N THR A 132 -4.38 -1.28 -13.46
CA THR A 132 -3.27 -1.08 -12.51
C THR A 132 -3.39 0.28 -11.81
N GLY A 133 -3.85 1.30 -12.55
CA GLY A 133 -4.14 2.63 -12.03
C GLY A 133 -5.22 2.62 -10.94
N ASP A 134 -6.33 1.89 -11.15
CA ASP A 134 -7.42 1.77 -10.18
C ASP A 134 -6.95 1.14 -8.87
N ARG A 135 -6.15 0.06 -8.96
CA ARG A 135 -5.61 -0.63 -7.79
C ARG A 135 -4.73 0.30 -6.94
N THR A 136 -3.85 1.05 -7.59
CA THR A 136 -2.99 2.04 -6.95
C THR A 136 -3.82 3.15 -6.29
N ALA A 137 -4.80 3.68 -7.02
CA ALA A 137 -5.62 4.78 -6.55
C ALA A 137 -6.53 4.37 -5.38
N LEU A 138 -7.17 3.20 -5.45
CA LEU A 138 -7.99 2.65 -4.35
C LEU A 138 -7.15 2.31 -3.12
N ALA A 139 -5.95 1.77 -3.31
CA ALA A 139 -5.01 1.51 -2.23
C ALA A 139 -4.62 2.80 -1.50
N GLY A 140 -4.25 3.85 -2.24
CA GLY A 140 -3.96 5.17 -1.68
C GLY A 140 -5.16 5.78 -0.96
N PHE A 141 -6.36 5.65 -1.53
CA PHE A 141 -7.60 6.14 -0.94
C PHE A 141 -7.88 5.51 0.43
N TYR A 142 -7.89 4.18 0.54
CA TYR A 142 -8.16 3.51 1.82
C TYR A 142 -7.01 3.66 2.83
N ALA A 143 -5.75 3.68 2.37
CA ALA A 143 -4.61 4.00 3.24
C ALA A 143 -4.70 5.42 3.82
N SER A 144 -5.34 6.34 3.10
CA SER A 144 -5.50 7.70 3.57
C SER A 144 -6.54 7.84 4.70
N MET A 145 -7.49 6.91 4.80
CA MET A 145 -8.57 6.93 5.78
C MET A 145 -8.09 6.64 7.21
N PRO A 146 -8.73 7.23 8.23
CA PRO A 146 -8.47 6.86 9.61
C PRO A 146 -8.93 5.43 9.87
N ALA A 147 -8.10 4.63 10.55
CA ALA A 147 -8.51 3.32 11.01
C ALA A 147 -9.60 3.47 12.10
N PRO A 148 -10.76 2.82 11.95
CA PRO A 148 -11.82 2.86 12.96
C PRO A 148 -11.29 2.38 14.31
N GLN A 149 -11.51 3.18 15.32
CA GLN A 149 -11.16 2.81 16.68
C GLN A 149 -12.19 1.80 17.17
N THR A 150 -11.75 0.60 17.51
CA THR A 150 -12.58 -0.30 18.30
C THR A 150 -12.74 0.36 19.67
N PRO A 151 -13.97 0.60 20.17
CA PRO A 151 -14.16 1.06 21.54
C PRO A 151 -13.35 0.13 22.42
N ASN A 152 -12.40 0.68 23.18
CA ASN A 152 -11.56 -0.11 24.08
C ASN A 152 -12.49 -1.01 24.89
N SER A 153 -12.59 -2.29 24.54
CA SER A 153 -13.15 -3.25 25.47
C SER A 153 -12.17 -3.20 26.62
N PRO A 154 -12.57 -2.77 27.83
CA PRO A 154 -11.68 -2.75 28.97
C PRO A 154 -11.20 -4.18 29.14
N SER A 155 -9.98 -4.46 28.66
CA SER A 155 -9.32 -5.77 28.58
C SER A 155 -10.30 -6.86 29.00
N ALA A 156 -11.21 -7.30 28.11
CA ALA A 156 -12.28 -8.24 28.48
C ALA A 156 -11.60 -9.34 29.29
N ALA A 157 -11.86 -9.35 30.60
CA ALA A 157 -10.90 -9.75 31.62
C ALA A 157 -10.09 -10.97 31.17
N LYS A 158 -8.87 -10.71 30.70
CA LYS A 158 -7.90 -11.71 30.29
C LYS A 158 -7.84 -12.72 31.40
N THR A 159 -8.42 -13.90 31.16
CA THR A 159 -8.07 -15.03 32.00
C THR A 159 -6.57 -15.19 31.82
N ARG A 160 -5.82 -15.40 32.91
CA ARG A 160 -4.35 -15.50 32.89
C ARG A 160 -3.80 -16.60 31.95
N ASN A 161 -4.69 -17.35 31.29
CA ASN A 161 -4.43 -18.43 30.35
C ASN A 161 -5.03 -18.20 28.94
N ASP A 162 -5.31 -16.95 28.53
CA ASP A 162 -5.76 -16.70 27.16
C ASP A 162 -4.70 -17.17 26.14
N VAL A 163 -5.04 -18.23 25.40
CA VAL A 163 -4.13 -18.85 24.44
C VAL A 163 -3.77 -17.86 23.34
N GLY A 164 -4.74 -17.05 22.91
CA GLY A 164 -4.56 -16.04 21.86
C GLY A 164 -3.48 -15.03 22.21
N GLU A 165 -3.62 -14.37 23.35
CA GLU A 165 -2.65 -13.40 23.86
C GLU A 165 -1.27 -14.04 24.07
N ARG A 166 -1.21 -15.24 24.66
CA ARG A 166 0.06 -15.94 24.89
C ARG A 166 0.79 -16.16 23.56
N ILE A 167 0.10 -16.66 22.53
CA ILE A 167 0.71 -16.87 21.21
C ILE A 167 1.06 -15.54 20.55
N ALA A 168 0.17 -14.55 20.61
CA ALA A 168 0.38 -13.25 20.01
C ALA A 168 1.63 -12.54 20.57
N LEU A 169 1.80 -12.57 21.89
CA LEU A 169 2.87 -11.83 22.59
C LEU A 169 4.15 -12.64 22.83
N ARG A 170 4.06 -13.97 22.92
CA ARG A 170 5.22 -14.81 23.31
C ARG A 170 5.48 -15.97 22.36
N GLY A 171 4.51 -16.33 21.52
CA GLY A 171 4.60 -17.46 20.60
C GLY A 171 4.40 -18.83 21.28
N ASN A 172 4.59 -19.87 20.49
CA ASN A 172 4.71 -21.27 20.92
C ASN A 172 6.03 -21.83 20.37
N TRP A 173 7.11 -21.64 21.13
CA TRP A 173 8.45 -22.06 20.72
C TRP A 173 8.62 -23.58 20.63
N ALA A 174 7.80 -24.37 21.35
CA ALA A 174 7.82 -25.82 21.24
C ALA A 174 7.43 -26.30 19.83
N GLU A 175 6.49 -25.61 19.18
CA GLU A 175 6.09 -25.84 17.79
C GLU A 175 6.87 -24.94 16.78
N GLY A 176 7.79 -24.11 17.29
CA GLY A 176 8.55 -23.13 16.51
C GLY A 176 7.66 -22.06 15.87
N VAL A 177 6.68 -21.55 16.62
CA VAL A 177 5.86 -20.37 16.32
C VAL A 177 6.41 -19.19 17.13
N PRO A 178 7.05 -18.19 16.51
CA PRO A 178 7.47 -16.98 17.23
C PRO A 178 6.25 -16.13 17.63
N ALA A 179 6.46 -15.15 18.50
CA ALA A 179 5.43 -14.17 18.84
C ALA A 179 4.97 -13.40 17.60
N CYS A 180 3.66 -13.27 17.37
CA CYS A 180 3.11 -12.55 16.22
C CYS A 180 3.60 -11.10 16.16
N VAL A 181 3.67 -10.44 17.32
CA VAL A 181 4.12 -9.04 17.45
C VAL A 181 5.59 -8.83 17.08
N SER A 182 6.40 -9.89 16.96
CA SER A 182 7.80 -9.77 16.51
C SER A 182 7.92 -9.34 15.04
N CYS A 183 6.88 -9.58 14.24
CA CYS A 183 6.81 -9.13 12.85
C CYS A 183 5.68 -8.11 12.64
N HIS A 184 4.52 -8.32 13.27
CA HIS A 184 3.35 -7.46 13.10
C HIS A 184 3.33 -6.24 14.03
N GLY A 185 4.44 -5.91 14.68
CA GLY A 185 4.59 -4.73 15.52
C GLY A 185 3.92 -4.86 16.89
N SER A 186 4.22 -3.89 17.76
CA SER A 186 3.60 -3.79 19.09
C SER A 186 2.08 -3.71 18.94
N ASN A 187 1.36 -4.52 19.73
CA ASN A 187 -0.10 -4.63 19.66
C ASN A 187 -0.68 -5.04 18.29
N GLY A 188 0.13 -5.49 17.34
CA GLY A 188 -0.32 -5.77 15.97
C GLY A 188 -0.50 -4.51 15.12
N SER A 189 0.26 -3.45 15.40
CA SER A 189 0.24 -2.15 14.69
C SER A 189 0.77 -2.19 13.24
N GLY A 190 1.41 -3.29 12.85
CA GLY A 190 2.10 -3.41 11.57
C GLY A 190 3.48 -2.75 11.58
N VAL A 191 4.31 -3.11 10.61
CA VAL A 191 5.65 -2.55 10.41
C VAL A 191 5.87 -2.29 8.92
N GLY A 192 5.88 -1.00 8.56
CA GLY A 192 5.99 -0.56 7.17
C GLY A 192 4.91 -1.16 6.27
N ASP A 193 5.29 -1.48 5.04
CA ASP A 193 4.36 -2.03 4.04
C ASP A 193 4.34 -3.57 4.00
N VAL A 194 5.36 -4.22 4.58
CA VAL A 194 5.57 -5.67 4.48
C VAL A 194 4.74 -6.42 5.52
N PHE A 195 4.66 -5.89 6.75
CA PHE A 195 3.95 -6.53 7.84
C PHE A 195 2.68 -5.74 8.15
N PRO A 196 1.51 -6.16 7.63
CA PRO A 196 0.29 -5.38 7.80
C PRO A 196 -0.16 -5.38 9.26
N PRO A 197 -0.89 -4.33 9.71
CA PRO A 197 -1.52 -4.33 11.01
C PRO A 197 -2.58 -5.42 11.12
N LEU A 198 -2.63 -6.04 12.29
CA LEU A 198 -3.64 -7.02 12.68
C LEU A 198 -4.66 -6.40 13.66
N ALA A 199 -4.26 -5.37 14.39
CA ALA A 199 -5.12 -4.68 15.34
C ALA A 199 -6.42 -4.18 14.66
N GLY A 200 -7.54 -4.45 15.32
CA GLY A 200 -8.88 -4.06 14.91
C GLY A 200 -9.36 -4.70 13.61
N GLN A 201 -8.66 -5.73 13.13
CA GLN A 201 -9.10 -6.50 11.97
C GLN A 201 -10.08 -7.59 12.41
N SER A 202 -11.06 -7.93 11.56
CA SER A 202 -12.05 -8.97 11.88
C SER A 202 -11.40 -10.30 12.27
N ALA A 203 -11.80 -10.88 13.40
CA ALA A 203 -11.35 -12.20 13.83
C ALA A 203 -11.68 -13.29 12.79
N ILE A 204 -12.87 -13.21 12.18
CA ILE A 204 -13.28 -14.11 11.09
C ILE A 204 -12.32 -13.95 9.90
N TYR A 205 -12.00 -12.71 9.52
CA TYR A 205 -11.07 -12.47 8.42
C TYR A 205 -9.67 -13.03 8.72
N ILE A 206 -9.11 -12.75 9.91
CA ILE A 206 -7.78 -13.23 10.32
C ILE A 206 -7.75 -14.77 10.30
N ARG A 207 -8.73 -15.43 10.91
CA ARG A 207 -8.86 -16.91 10.89
C ARG A 207 -8.93 -17.46 9.48
N ASN A 208 -9.69 -16.80 8.60
CA ASN A 208 -9.80 -17.22 7.21
C ASN A 208 -8.46 -17.08 6.47
N GLN A 209 -7.66 -16.05 6.77
CA GLN A 209 -6.33 -15.90 6.18
C GLN A 209 -5.36 -16.98 6.68
N ILE A 210 -5.32 -17.20 8.01
CA ILE A 210 -4.50 -18.28 8.61
C ILE A 210 -4.89 -19.63 8.01
N SER A 211 -6.19 -19.94 7.93
CA SER A 211 -6.69 -21.18 7.33
C SER A 211 -6.30 -21.29 5.86
N ALA A 212 -6.40 -20.19 5.10
CA ALA A 212 -6.04 -20.20 3.68
C ALA A 212 -4.56 -20.54 3.47
N TRP A 213 -3.67 -20.01 4.31
CA TRP A 213 -2.25 -20.37 4.29
C TRP A 213 -1.98 -21.78 4.79
N LYS A 214 -2.64 -22.20 5.88
CA LYS A 214 -2.50 -23.55 6.47
C LYS A 214 -2.85 -24.63 5.46
N TYR A 215 -3.89 -24.42 4.67
CA TYR A 215 -4.40 -25.38 3.67
C TYR A 215 -4.00 -25.05 2.22
N GLY A 216 -3.03 -24.15 2.01
CA GLY A 216 -2.50 -23.85 0.67
C GLY A 216 -3.47 -23.16 -0.31
N LYS A 217 -4.58 -22.61 0.18
CA LYS A 217 -5.55 -21.83 -0.61
C LYS A 217 -5.08 -20.39 -0.88
N ARG A 218 -4.06 -19.93 -0.15
CA ARG A 218 -3.39 -18.65 -0.37
C ARG A 218 -1.90 -18.91 -0.61
N ALA A 219 -1.35 -18.27 -1.66
CA ALA A 219 0.07 -18.37 -1.97
C ALA A 219 0.94 -17.99 -0.76
N PRO A 220 2.12 -18.61 -0.63
CA PRO A 220 2.99 -18.41 0.52
C PRO A 220 3.54 -16.97 0.65
N GLY A 221 3.55 -16.22 -0.45
CA GLY A 221 4.17 -14.90 -0.53
C GLY A 221 5.70 -14.97 -0.44
N PRO A 222 6.39 -13.82 -0.42
CA PRO A 222 7.84 -13.76 -0.26
C PRO A 222 8.29 -14.50 1.01
N LEU A 223 9.29 -15.37 0.87
CA LEU A 223 9.89 -16.18 1.95
C LEU A 223 8.93 -17.15 2.68
N GLY A 224 7.66 -17.23 2.27
CA GLY A 224 6.69 -18.19 2.81
C GLY A 224 6.39 -18.07 4.30
N LEU A 225 6.65 -16.91 4.91
CA LEU A 225 6.61 -16.70 6.36
C LEU A 225 5.26 -17.12 6.96
N MET A 226 4.17 -16.48 6.53
CA MET A 226 2.84 -16.77 7.09
C MET A 226 2.34 -18.17 6.76
N SER A 227 2.74 -18.75 5.62
CA SER A 227 2.42 -20.15 5.31
C SER A 227 3.07 -21.12 6.30
N THR A 228 4.30 -20.84 6.69
CA THR A 228 5.06 -21.65 7.66
C THR A 228 4.47 -21.53 9.05
N ILE A 229 4.14 -20.30 9.48
CA ILE A 229 3.51 -20.06 10.78
C ILE A 229 2.12 -20.71 10.84
N ALA A 230 1.29 -20.50 9.83
CA ALA A 230 -0.09 -21.00 9.82
C ALA A 230 -0.18 -22.53 9.91
N ARG A 231 0.77 -23.26 9.27
CA ARG A 231 0.82 -24.73 9.36
C ARG A 231 1.17 -25.27 10.74
N LYS A 232 1.83 -24.46 11.58
CA LYS A 232 2.27 -24.84 12.94
C LYS A 232 1.25 -24.48 14.02
N LEU A 233 0.30 -23.60 13.72
CA LEU A 233 -0.77 -23.26 14.65
C LEU A 233 -1.79 -24.39 14.73
N SER A 234 -2.13 -24.80 15.96
CA SER A 234 -3.38 -25.53 16.19
C SER A 234 -4.59 -24.66 15.86
N ASP A 235 -5.75 -25.28 15.65
CA ASP A 235 -6.97 -24.52 15.31
C ASP A 235 -7.41 -23.62 16.48
N ALA A 236 -7.22 -24.08 17.72
CA ALA A 236 -7.49 -23.28 18.92
C ALA A 236 -6.56 -22.05 19.03
N GLU A 237 -5.26 -22.21 18.71
CA GLU A 237 -4.33 -21.07 18.67
C GLU A 237 -4.68 -20.09 17.55
N ALA A 238 -5.04 -20.58 16.36
CA ALA A 238 -5.46 -19.75 15.24
C ALA A 238 -6.72 -18.93 15.55
N VAL A 239 -7.69 -19.52 16.26
CA VAL A 239 -8.87 -18.79 16.76
C VAL A 239 -8.45 -17.76 17.80
N GLY A 240 -7.67 -18.17 18.81
CA GLY A 240 -7.25 -17.29 19.89
C GLY A 240 -6.51 -16.05 19.40
N VAL A 241 -5.52 -16.19 18.51
CA VAL A 241 -4.76 -15.02 18.02
C VAL A 241 -5.63 -14.06 17.20
N ALA A 242 -6.62 -14.58 16.48
CA ALA A 242 -7.53 -13.76 15.71
C ALA A 242 -8.47 -12.97 16.60
N ASP A 243 -9.02 -13.60 17.64
CA ASP A 243 -9.86 -12.93 18.63
C ASP A 243 -9.05 -11.88 19.40
N TYR A 244 -7.81 -12.21 19.78
CA TYR A 244 -6.90 -11.29 20.44
C TYR A 244 -6.65 -10.02 19.62
N PHE A 245 -6.25 -10.14 18.35
CA PHE A 245 -5.95 -8.97 17.50
C PHE A 245 -7.20 -8.19 17.09
N ALA A 246 -8.34 -8.86 16.92
CA ALA A 246 -9.61 -8.19 16.67
C ALA A 246 -10.05 -7.29 17.82
N ALA A 247 -9.67 -7.64 19.06
CA ALA A 247 -9.95 -6.85 20.26
C ALA A 247 -8.97 -5.69 20.49
N GLN A 248 -7.89 -5.58 19.69
CA GLN A 248 -6.94 -4.48 19.82
C GLN A 248 -7.37 -3.27 18.99
N SER A 249 -7.12 -2.07 19.52
CA SER A 249 -7.36 -0.83 18.78
C SER A 249 -6.26 -0.57 17.74
N PRO A 250 -6.61 -0.26 16.48
CA PRO A 250 -5.62 0.18 15.49
C PRO A 250 -4.94 1.48 15.92
N VAL A 251 -3.64 1.61 15.64
CA VAL A 251 -2.90 2.87 15.87
C VAL A 251 -3.51 3.99 15.02
N ALA A 252 -3.76 5.15 15.63
CA ALA A 252 -4.28 6.30 14.90
C ALA A 252 -3.21 6.86 13.95
N LYS A 253 -3.64 7.34 12.79
CA LYS A 253 -2.74 7.91 11.78
C LYS A 253 -2.02 9.15 12.35
N GLY A 254 -0.70 9.10 12.47
CA GLY A 254 0.13 10.19 12.99
C GLY A 254 0.68 9.97 14.41
N GLU A 255 0.29 8.88 15.08
CA GLU A 255 0.92 8.45 16.33
C GLU A 255 2.10 7.54 16.03
N THR A 256 3.24 7.79 16.68
CA THR A 256 4.38 6.87 16.66
C THR A 256 4.09 5.74 17.65
N PRO A 257 4.29 4.46 17.31
CA PRO A 257 4.04 3.33 18.21
C PRO A 257 4.85 3.36 19.51
#